data_AF-A0A432EKS3-F1
#
_entry.id   AF-A0A432EKS3-F1
#
_cell.length_a   1.000
_cell.length_b   1.000
_cell.length_c   1.000
_cell.angle_alpha   90.00
_cell.angle_beta   90.00
_cell.angle_gamma   90.00
#
_symmetry.space_group_name_H-M   'P 1'
#
loop_
_entity.id
_entity.type
_entity.pdbx_description
1 polymer ?
#
loop_
_entity_poly.entity_id
_entity_poly.type
_entity_poly.pdbx_seq_one_letter_code
_entity_poly.pdbx_strand_id
1 'polypeptide(L)'
;MRHLADLTKAIPHFGRDSILLGILLAVLGVTGIFLPQLMSLETSIFIGSLFLVGGLFWIIHSCKYSRKDWGDWLKPVVLLIAGGLMLFYPLSGIAAIGLLLAIYLLLDAFSSFAMARTLHPQKGWGWMATNGVISLVLALLFLIGWPATSLLLVGLYVGISLLFDGLALIFIGIMQKGKNES
;
A
#
# COMPACT_ATOMS: atom_id res chain seq x y z
N MET A 1 -6.14 -14.68 39.39
CA MET A 1 -6.52 -15.63 38.32
C MET A 1 -7.91 -15.39 37.71
N ARG A 2 -8.86 -14.67 38.33
CA ARG A 2 -10.14 -14.28 37.70
C ARG A 2 -10.03 -13.13 36.68
N HIS A 3 -9.02 -12.27 36.82
CA HIS A 3 -8.87 -11.05 36.00
C HIS A 3 -8.39 -11.30 34.55
N LEU A 4 -7.89 -12.51 34.23
CA LEU A 4 -7.45 -12.88 32.88
C LEU A 4 -8.54 -13.57 32.05
N ALA A 5 -9.64 -13.98 32.69
CA ALA A 5 -10.76 -14.63 32.02
C ALA A 5 -11.74 -13.62 31.38
N ASP A 6 -11.73 -12.36 31.82
CA ASP A 6 -12.55 -11.29 31.23
C ASP A 6 -11.96 -10.74 29.92
N LEU A 7 -10.64 -10.76 29.75
CA LEU A 7 -10.01 -10.25 28.52
C LEU A 7 -10.25 -11.16 27.31
N THR A 8 -10.48 -12.45 27.55
CA THR A 8 -10.85 -13.43 26.53
C THR A 8 -12.31 -13.30 26.10
N LYS A 9 -13.17 -12.67 26.92
CA LYS A 9 -14.58 -12.39 26.60
C LYS A 9 -14.81 -11.11 25.80
N ALA A 10 -13.78 -10.27 25.63
CA ALA A 10 -13.88 -9.01 24.89
C ALA A 10 -13.62 -9.16 23.37
N ILE A 11 -13.24 -10.36 22.90
CA ILE A 11 -12.95 -10.61 21.46
C ILE A 11 -13.85 -11.72 20.82
N PRO A 12 -15.17 -11.76 21.04
CA PRO A 12 -16.08 -12.64 20.28
C PRO A 12 -16.55 -12.02 18.96
N HIS A 13 -16.20 -10.77 18.63
CA HIS A 13 -16.63 -10.07 17.41
C HIS A 13 -15.61 -10.02 16.26
N PHE A 14 -14.35 -10.40 16.51
CA PHE A 14 -13.27 -10.28 15.52
C PHE A 14 -13.57 -11.02 14.20
N GLY A 15 -14.25 -12.17 14.25
CA GLY A 15 -14.63 -12.91 13.04
C GLY A 15 -15.72 -12.21 12.21
N ARG A 16 -16.71 -11.56 12.86
CA ARG A 16 -17.79 -10.82 12.17
C ARG A 16 -17.29 -9.48 11.64
N ASP A 17 -16.49 -8.78 12.44
CA ASP A 17 -15.91 -7.48 12.08
C ASP A 17 -14.92 -7.63 10.92
N SER A 18 -14.16 -8.74 10.87
CA SER A 18 -13.28 -9.05 9.74
C SER A 18 -14.06 -9.28 8.44
N ILE A 19 -15.20 -9.97 8.49
CA ILE A 19 -16.04 -10.16 7.30
C ILE A 19 -16.65 -8.83 6.85
N LEU A 20 -17.13 -8.00 7.79
CA LEU A 20 -17.69 -6.68 7.47
C LEU A 20 -16.63 -5.77 6.83
N LEU A 21 -15.43 -5.71 7.41
CA LEU A 21 -14.30 -4.96 6.86
C LEU A 21 -13.87 -5.51 5.49
N GLY A 22 -13.84 -6.83 5.33
CA GLY A 22 -13.51 -7.46 4.06
C GLY A 22 -14.52 -7.14 2.95
N ILE A 23 -15.82 -7.15 3.27
CA ILE A 23 -16.87 -6.71 2.32
C ILE A 23 -16.70 -5.23 1.98
N LEU A 24 -16.46 -4.37 2.96
CA LEU A 24 -16.25 -2.94 2.73
C LEU A 24 -15.04 -2.69 1.83
N LEU A 25 -13.91 -3.37 2.09
CA LEU A 25 -12.69 -3.32 1.28
C LEU A 25 -12.93 -3.84 -0.13
N ALA A 26 -13.66 -4.95 -0.29
CA ALA A 26 -13.99 -5.50 -1.60
C ALA A 26 -14.86 -4.53 -2.41
N VAL A 27 -15.88 -3.91 -1.80
CA VAL A 27 -16.73 -2.90 -2.46
C VAL A 27 -15.91 -1.67 -2.83
N LEU A 28 -15.03 -1.19 -1.94
CA LEU A 28 -14.10 -0.12 -2.27
C LEU A 28 -13.23 -0.50 -3.46
N GLY A 29 -12.61 -1.69 -3.45
CA GLY A 29 -11.75 -2.16 -4.53
C GLY A 29 -12.48 -2.27 -5.88
N VAL A 30 -13.70 -2.82 -5.90
CA VAL A 30 -14.54 -2.87 -7.11
C VAL A 30 -14.80 -1.45 -7.62
N THR A 31 -15.23 -0.55 -6.73
CA THR A 31 -15.46 0.85 -7.07
C THR A 31 -14.18 1.51 -7.61
N GLY A 32 -13.03 1.13 -7.06
CA GLY A 32 -11.72 1.61 -7.48
C GLY A 32 -11.31 1.15 -8.87
N ILE A 33 -11.69 -0.06 -9.27
CA ILE A 33 -11.46 -0.55 -10.64
C ILE A 33 -12.34 0.21 -11.64
N PHE A 34 -13.59 0.52 -11.30
CA PHE A 34 -14.48 1.28 -12.17
C PHE A 34 -14.14 2.78 -12.23
N LEU A 35 -13.64 3.35 -11.14
CA LEU A 35 -13.30 4.77 -10.99
C LEU A 35 -11.84 4.94 -10.51
N PRO A 36 -10.84 4.55 -11.33
CA PRO A 36 -9.43 4.60 -10.93
C PRO A 36 -8.96 6.04 -10.67
N GLN A 37 -9.53 7.02 -11.37
CA GLN A 37 -9.30 8.44 -11.15
C GLN A 37 -9.53 8.86 -9.69
N LEU A 38 -10.65 8.42 -9.09
CA LEU A 38 -11.01 8.76 -7.72
C LEU A 38 -10.09 8.06 -6.73
N MET A 39 -9.79 6.77 -6.95
CA MET A 39 -8.87 6.05 -6.08
C MET A 39 -7.47 6.63 -6.07
N SER A 40 -6.96 7.09 -7.22
CA SER A 40 -5.68 7.77 -7.29
C SER A 40 -5.67 9.06 -6.46
N LEU A 41 -6.76 9.84 -6.50
CA LEU A 41 -6.90 11.04 -5.68
C LEU A 41 -6.91 10.71 -4.18
N GLU A 42 -7.78 9.78 -3.77
CA GLU A 42 -7.89 9.34 -2.36
C GLU A 42 -6.55 8.84 -1.84
N THR A 43 -5.85 8.02 -2.64
CA THR A 43 -4.52 7.51 -2.30
C THR A 43 -3.50 8.64 -2.13
N SER A 44 -3.52 9.63 -3.03
CA SER A 44 -2.63 10.80 -2.94
C SER A 44 -2.92 11.65 -1.71
N ILE A 45 -4.18 11.90 -1.41
CA ILE A 45 -4.60 12.66 -0.22
C ILE A 45 -4.22 11.92 1.05
N PHE A 46 -4.47 10.61 1.09
CA PHE A 46 -4.12 9.74 2.20
C PHE A 46 -2.61 9.76 2.47
N ILE A 47 -1.79 9.56 1.44
CA ILE A 47 -0.32 9.59 1.56
C ILE A 47 0.18 11.00 1.94
N GLY A 48 -0.38 12.06 1.35
CA GLY A 48 -0.08 13.44 1.72
C GLY A 48 -0.37 13.72 3.19
N SER A 49 -1.48 13.19 3.72
CA SER A 49 -1.85 13.32 5.13
C SER A 49 -0.86 12.59 6.05
N LEU A 50 -0.40 11.39 5.66
CA LEU A 50 0.63 10.65 6.39
C LEU A 50 1.96 11.40 6.41
N PHE A 51 2.33 12.06 5.32
CA PHE A 51 3.53 12.90 5.25
C PHE A 51 3.43 14.10 6.19
N LEU A 52 2.25 14.72 6.31
CA LEU A 52 2.04 15.79 7.29
C LEU A 52 2.16 15.29 8.73
N VAL A 53 1.49 14.18 9.06
CA VAL A 53 1.56 13.58 10.40
C VAL A 53 3.00 13.16 10.73
N GLY A 54 3.70 12.51 9.79
CA GLY A 54 5.10 12.15 9.93
C GLY A 54 6.01 13.37 10.13
N GLY A 55 5.79 14.44 9.36
CA GLY A 55 6.50 15.71 9.51
C GLY A 55 6.29 16.32 10.91
N LEU A 56 5.06 16.31 11.43
CA LEU A 56 4.73 16.76 12.79
C LEU A 56 5.45 15.95 13.86
N PHE A 57 5.42 14.61 13.77
CA PHE A 57 6.15 13.74 14.70
C PHE A 57 7.66 14.04 14.68
N TRP A 58 8.21 14.27 13.49
CA TRP A 58 9.63 14.52 13.32
C TRP A 58 10.02 15.92 13.83
N ILE A 59 9.15 16.93 13.71
CA ILE A 59 9.33 18.25 14.37
C ILE A 59 9.37 18.09 15.88
N ILE A 60 8.44 17.33 16.47
CA ILE A 60 8.41 17.08 17.91
C ILE A 60 9.70 16.38 18.36
N HIS A 61 10.21 15.44 17.57
CA HIS A 61 11.46 14.73 17.84
C HIS A 61 12.68 15.66 17.76
N SER A 62 12.83 16.41 16.66
CA SER A 62 13.93 17.36 16.42
C SER A 62 13.96 18.47 17.48
N CYS A 63 12.79 18.99 17.88
CA CYS A 63 12.67 19.99 18.95
C CYS A 63 13.10 19.45 20.33
N LYS A 64 12.96 18.13 20.56
CA LYS A 64 13.37 17.46 21.81
C LYS A 64 14.85 17.08 21.85
N TYR A 65 15.48 16.77 20.72
CA TYR A 65 16.78 16.08 20.69
C TYR A 65 17.94 16.85 20.02
N SER A 66 17.69 17.83 19.15
CA SER A 66 18.79 18.55 18.47
C SER A 66 18.41 19.97 18.08
N ARG A 67 18.83 20.93 18.91
CA ARG A 67 18.63 22.37 18.66
C ARG A 67 19.74 23.01 17.83
N LYS A 68 20.76 22.25 17.40
CA LYS A 68 22.04 22.82 16.93
C LYS A 68 22.51 22.39 15.54
N ASP A 69 21.94 21.32 14.97
CA ASP A 69 22.28 20.88 13.60
C ASP A 69 21.19 21.28 12.60
N TRP A 70 21.52 22.18 11.68
CA TRP A 70 20.65 22.58 10.56
C TRP A 70 20.26 21.39 9.66
N GLY A 71 21.09 20.34 9.61
CA GLY A 71 20.78 19.11 8.90
C GLY A 71 19.52 18.41 9.44
N ASP A 72 19.28 18.55 10.74
CA ASP A 72 18.18 17.91 11.44
C ASP A 72 16.88 18.72 11.41
N TRP A 73 16.77 19.70 10.49
CA TRP A 73 15.53 20.41 10.16
C TRP A 73 15.14 20.29 8.68
N LEU A 74 15.94 19.58 7.87
CA LEU A 74 15.65 19.35 6.45
C LEU A 74 14.53 18.31 6.26
N LYS A 75 14.61 17.17 6.96
CA LYS A 75 13.61 16.09 6.89
C LYS A 75 12.15 16.50 7.17
N PRO A 76 11.81 17.24 8.24
CA PRO A 76 10.43 17.61 8.55
C PRO A 76 9.91 18.68 7.60
N VAL A 77 10.76 19.63 7.20
CA VAL A 77 10.43 20.68 6.24
C VAL A 77 10.13 20.05 4.88
N VAL A 78 10.97 19.10 4.42
CA VAL A 78 10.70 18.35 3.19
C VAL A 78 9.41 17.54 3.31
N LEU A 79 9.18 16.84 4.43
CA LEU A 79 7.94 16.08 4.66
C LEU A 79 6.68 16.96 4.66
N LEU A 80 6.73 18.11 5.34
CA LEU A 80 5.61 19.06 5.39
C LEU A 80 5.36 19.74 4.04
N ILE A 81 6.42 20.16 3.33
CA ILE A 81 6.29 20.75 2.00
C ILE A 81 5.76 19.71 1.02
N ALA A 82 6.31 18.49 1.01
CA ALA A 82 5.86 17.43 0.14
C ALA A 82 4.41 17.01 0.44
N GLY A 83 4.06 16.83 1.72
CA GLY A 83 2.70 16.50 2.14
C GLY A 83 1.70 17.62 1.83
N GLY A 84 2.09 18.87 2.07
CA GLY A 84 1.29 20.05 1.70
C GLY A 84 1.10 20.15 0.18
N LEU A 85 2.16 19.98 -0.60
CA LEU A 85 2.11 20.03 -2.06
C LEU A 85 1.24 18.89 -2.62
N MET A 86 1.28 17.69 -2.04
CA MET A 86 0.39 16.59 -2.41
C MET A 86 -1.09 16.89 -2.09
N LEU A 87 -1.39 17.63 -1.03
CA LEU A 87 -2.75 18.00 -0.67
C LEU A 87 -3.30 19.14 -1.53
N PHE A 88 -2.49 20.15 -1.84
CA PHE A 88 -2.90 21.28 -2.70
C PHE A 88 -2.85 20.95 -4.19
N TYR A 89 -1.92 20.08 -4.61
CA TYR A 89 -1.73 19.63 -5.99
C TYR A 89 -1.67 18.09 -6.06
N PRO A 90 -2.82 17.41 -5.94
CA PRO A 90 -2.90 15.95 -5.92
C PRO A 90 -2.33 15.30 -7.19
N LEU A 91 -2.35 15.98 -8.34
CA LEU A 91 -1.73 15.48 -9.57
C LEU A 91 -0.23 15.21 -9.39
N SER A 92 0.49 16.09 -8.67
CA SER A 92 1.91 15.88 -8.39
C SER A 92 2.11 14.69 -7.47
N GLY A 93 1.19 14.47 -6.52
CA GLY A 93 1.24 13.32 -5.62
C GLY A 93 1.03 12.00 -6.35
N ILE A 94 0.03 11.94 -7.23
CA ILE A 94 -0.25 10.78 -8.08
C ILE A 94 0.95 10.46 -8.97
N ALA A 95 1.60 11.48 -9.55
CA ALA A 95 2.81 11.30 -10.35
C ALA A 95 3.98 10.71 -9.53
N ALA A 96 4.17 11.17 -8.29
CA ALA A 96 5.20 10.65 -7.39
C ALA A 96 4.91 9.19 -6.97
N ILE A 97 3.65 8.89 -6.64
CA ILE A 97 3.22 7.52 -6.30
C ILE A 97 3.41 6.58 -7.49
N GLY A 98 3.05 7.04 -8.70
CA GLY A 98 3.28 6.28 -9.93
C GLY A 98 4.76 5.97 -10.16
N LEU A 99 5.66 6.92 -9.86
CA LEU A 99 7.10 6.71 -9.95
C LEU A 99 7.58 5.67 -8.93
N LEU A 100 7.11 5.74 -7.68
CA LEU A 100 7.41 4.73 -6.65
C LEU A 100 6.93 3.34 -7.08
N LEU A 101 5.75 3.26 -7.70
CA LEU A 101 5.20 2.02 -8.22
C LEU A 101 6.04 1.46 -9.38
N ALA A 102 6.53 2.31 -10.28
CA ALA A 102 7.46 1.91 -11.34
C ALA A 102 8.76 1.35 -10.75
N ILE A 103 9.32 1.99 -9.73
CA ILE A 103 10.51 1.49 -9.02
C ILE A 103 10.23 0.14 -8.36
N TYR A 104 9.07 0.00 -7.70
CA TYR A 104 8.65 -1.27 -7.10
C TYR A 104 8.57 -2.40 -8.16
N LEU A 105 7.97 -2.14 -9.32
CA LEU A 105 7.90 -3.10 -10.42
C LEU A 105 9.28 -3.48 -10.98
N LEU A 106 10.23 -2.54 -11.03
CA LEU A 106 11.62 -2.85 -11.42
C LEU A 106 12.30 -3.76 -10.40
N LEU A 107 12.11 -3.49 -9.10
CA LEU A 107 12.65 -4.34 -8.04
C LEU A 107 12.00 -5.73 -8.06
N ASP A 108 10.69 -5.81 -8.28
CA ASP A 108 9.95 -7.06 -8.42
C ASP A 108 10.44 -7.87 -9.63
N ALA A 109 10.69 -7.21 -10.77
CA ALA A 109 11.28 -7.84 -11.94
C ALA A 109 12.65 -8.44 -11.62
N PHE A 110 13.53 -7.65 -10.99
CA PHE A 110 14.88 -8.11 -10.64
C PHE A 110 14.86 -9.27 -9.64
N SER A 111 14.00 -9.18 -8.62
CA SER A 111 13.78 -10.24 -7.63
C SER A 111 13.24 -11.51 -8.29
N SER A 112 12.25 -11.39 -9.17
CA SER A 112 11.66 -12.51 -9.90
C SER A 112 12.69 -13.22 -10.79
N PHE A 113 13.56 -12.47 -11.46
CA PHE A 113 14.66 -13.05 -12.24
C PHE A 113 15.73 -13.72 -11.35
N ALA A 114 16.03 -13.14 -10.19
CA ALA A 114 16.97 -13.73 -9.23
C ALA A 114 16.41 -15.04 -8.66
N MET A 115 15.14 -15.07 -8.26
CA MET A 115 14.44 -16.27 -7.78
C MET A 115 14.29 -17.32 -8.88
N ALA A 116 14.06 -16.92 -10.13
CA ALA A 116 14.12 -17.84 -11.24
C ALA A 116 15.52 -18.49 -11.26
N ARG A 117 16.62 -17.74 -11.29
CA ARG A 117 17.96 -18.36 -11.33
C ARG A 117 18.24 -19.33 -10.17
N THR A 118 17.71 -19.08 -8.98
CA THR A 118 17.90 -19.99 -7.83
C THR A 118 16.98 -21.20 -7.83
N LEU A 119 15.76 -21.10 -8.37
CA LEU A 119 14.82 -22.22 -8.45
C LEU A 119 15.13 -23.19 -9.59
N HIS A 120 16.02 -22.86 -10.53
CA HIS A 120 16.36 -23.77 -11.63
C HIS A 120 17.10 -25.02 -11.08
N PRO A 121 16.63 -26.28 -11.30
CA PRO A 121 15.61 -26.76 -12.26
C PRO A 121 14.28 -27.23 -11.64
N GLN A 122 13.90 -26.77 -10.45
CA GLN A 122 12.62 -27.13 -9.81
C GLN A 122 11.40 -26.60 -10.58
N LYS A 123 10.27 -27.31 -10.46
CA LYS A 123 8.98 -26.91 -11.06
C LYS A 123 8.55 -25.55 -10.49
N GLY A 124 8.31 -24.57 -11.36
CA GLY A 124 7.93 -23.20 -10.99
C GLY A 124 8.85 -22.11 -11.56
N TRP A 125 10.05 -22.50 -12.02
CA TRP A 125 11.03 -21.58 -12.62
C TRP A 125 10.47 -20.69 -13.73
N GLY A 126 9.77 -21.29 -14.70
CA GLY A 126 9.21 -20.57 -15.84
C GLY A 126 8.14 -19.55 -15.45
N TRP A 127 7.39 -19.79 -14.36
CA TRP A 127 6.41 -18.84 -13.85
C TRP A 127 7.07 -17.60 -13.25
N MET A 128 8.14 -17.78 -12.47
CA MET A 128 8.92 -16.66 -11.93
C MET A 128 9.62 -15.85 -13.02
N ALA A 129 10.18 -16.50 -14.03
CA ALA A 129 10.79 -15.79 -15.16
C ALA A 129 9.75 -14.96 -15.93
N THR A 130 8.57 -15.53 -16.17
CA THR A 130 7.46 -14.83 -16.85
C THR A 130 6.97 -13.64 -16.02
N ASN A 131 6.80 -13.81 -14.71
CA ASN A 131 6.46 -12.70 -13.81
C ASN A 131 7.49 -11.57 -13.89
N GLY A 132 8.79 -11.91 -13.87
CA GLY A 132 9.85 -10.91 -14.00
C GLY A 132 9.80 -10.12 -15.30
N VAL A 133 9.51 -10.79 -16.43
CA VAL A 133 9.32 -10.12 -17.73
C VAL A 133 8.10 -9.20 -17.71
N ILE A 134 6.98 -9.66 -17.16
CA ILE A 134 5.74 -8.86 -17.06
C ILE A 134 5.98 -7.61 -16.22
N SER A 135 6.57 -7.76 -15.02
CA SER A 135 6.90 -6.65 -14.14
C SER A 135 7.85 -5.64 -14.79
N LEU A 136 8.85 -6.12 -15.54
CA LEU A 136 9.79 -5.26 -16.27
C LEU A 136 9.07 -4.45 -17.38
N VAL A 137 8.22 -5.11 -18.18
CA VAL A 137 7.47 -4.45 -19.25
C VAL A 137 6.51 -3.42 -18.69
N LEU A 138 5.77 -3.76 -17.61
CA LEU A 138 4.88 -2.83 -16.92
C LEU A 138 5.64 -1.62 -16.38
N ALA A 139 6.82 -1.82 -15.79
CA ALA A 139 7.66 -0.73 -15.30
C ALA A 139 8.12 0.22 -16.42
N LEU A 140 8.56 -0.31 -17.55
CA LEU A 140 8.94 0.50 -18.71
C LEU A 140 7.76 1.28 -19.28
N LEU A 141 6.60 0.65 -19.41
CA LEU A 141 5.37 1.32 -19.86
C LEU A 141 4.98 2.46 -18.90
N PHE A 142 5.16 2.25 -17.61
CA PHE A 142 4.96 3.27 -16.58
C PHE A 142 5.87 4.48 -16.79
N LEU A 143 7.17 4.24 -16.99
CA LEU A 143 8.16 5.30 -17.16
C LEU A 143 7.94 6.11 -18.45
N ILE A 144 7.52 5.46 -19.54
CA ILE A 144 7.27 6.13 -20.83
C ILE A 144 5.97 6.96 -20.79
N GLY A 145 4.92 6.47 -20.14
CA GLY A 145 3.61 7.15 -20.06
C GLY A 145 3.50 8.20 -18.94
N TRP A 146 4.53 8.31 -18.09
CA TRP A 146 4.54 9.25 -16.98
C TRP A 146 4.50 10.71 -17.47
N PRO A 147 3.72 11.62 -16.82
CA PRO A 147 2.87 11.43 -15.63
C PRO A 147 1.40 11.09 -15.94
N ALA A 148 0.98 11.14 -17.20
CA ALA A 148 -0.43 11.03 -17.58
C ALA A 148 -1.03 9.64 -17.29
N THR A 149 -0.27 8.57 -17.50
CA THR A 149 -0.74 7.20 -17.27
C THR A 149 -0.77 6.81 -15.79
N SER A 150 0.01 7.48 -14.93
CA SER A 150 0.07 7.21 -13.50
C SER A 150 -1.30 7.33 -12.84
N LEU A 151 -2.14 8.23 -13.32
CA LEU A 151 -3.47 8.48 -12.76
C LEU A 151 -4.44 7.32 -12.95
N LEU A 152 -4.29 6.57 -14.02
CA LEU A 152 -5.08 5.36 -14.28
C LEU A 152 -4.45 4.16 -13.59
N LEU A 153 -3.13 3.99 -13.75
CA LEU A 153 -2.43 2.80 -13.29
C LEU A 153 -2.32 2.71 -11.76
N VAL A 154 -2.08 3.83 -11.07
CA VAL A 154 -2.04 3.84 -9.58
C VAL A 154 -3.40 3.47 -9.03
N GLY A 155 -4.47 4.10 -9.51
CA GLY A 155 -5.84 3.84 -9.07
C GLY A 155 -6.27 2.40 -9.34
N LEU A 156 -5.89 1.84 -10.50
CA LEU A 156 -6.16 0.45 -10.83
C LEU A 156 -5.37 -0.51 -9.92
N TYR A 157 -4.07 -0.27 -9.72
CA TYR A 157 -3.24 -1.09 -8.84
C TYR A 157 -3.78 -1.10 -7.41
N VAL A 158 -4.09 0.08 -6.88
CA VAL A 158 -4.65 0.24 -5.53
C VAL A 158 -6.02 -0.44 -5.46
N GLY A 159 -6.91 -0.20 -6.43
CA GLY A 159 -8.23 -0.82 -6.48
C GLY A 159 -8.18 -2.35 -6.50
N ILE A 160 -7.29 -2.92 -7.32
CA ILE A 160 -7.04 -4.37 -7.36
C ILE A 160 -6.52 -4.85 -6.00
N SER A 161 -5.52 -4.17 -5.42
CA SER A 161 -4.98 -4.54 -4.10
C SER A 161 -6.07 -4.58 -3.03
N LEU A 162 -6.88 -3.52 -2.91
CA LEU A 162 -7.99 -3.47 -1.95
C LEU A 162 -9.00 -4.60 -2.17
N LEU A 163 -9.25 -4.98 -3.42
CA LEU A 163 -10.14 -6.08 -3.75
C LEU A 163 -9.58 -7.43 -3.27
N PHE A 164 -8.30 -7.69 -3.55
CA PHE A 164 -7.62 -8.90 -3.09
C PHE A 164 -7.52 -8.94 -1.57
N ASP A 165 -7.18 -7.82 -0.94
CA ASP A 165 -7.13 -7.69 0.52
C ASP A 165 -8.51 -7.93 1.15
N GLY A 166 -9.57 -7.38 0.56
CA GLY A 166 -10.96 -7.60 0.99
C GLY A 166 -11.39 -9.05 0.88
N LEU A 167 -11.12 -9.70 -0.26
CA LEU A 167 -11.39 -11.12 -0.47
C LEU A 167 -10.61 -11.99 0.53
N ALA A 168 -9.32 -11.70 0.74
CA ALA A 168 -8.49 -12.41 1.70
C ALA A 168 -9.06 -12.29 3.13
N LEU A 169 -9.50 -11.09 3.54
CA LEU A 169 -10.11 -10.87 4.85
C LEU A 169 -11.44 -11.63 5.01
N ILE A 170 -12.26 -11.69 3.95
CA ILE A 170 -13.50 -12.47 3.95
C ILE A 170 -13.19 -13.96 4.15
N PHE A 171 -12.22 -14.51 3.40
CA PHE A 171 -11.81 -15.91 3.55
C PHE A 171 -11.31 -16.23 4.96
N ILE A 172 -10.46 -15.37 5.52
CA ILE A 172 -9.95 -15.53 6.90
C ILE A 172 -11.11 -15.46 7.91
N GLY A 173 -12.03 -14.50 7.74
CA GLY A 173 -13.19 -14.33 8.61
C GLY A 173 -14.13 -15.54 8.60
N ILE A 174 -14.37 -16.13 7.44
CA ILE A 174 -15.16 -17.38 7.30
C ILE A 174 -14.44 -18.55 8.00
N MET A 175 -13.13 -18.68 7.82
CA MET A 175 -12.35 -19.77 8.43
C MET A 175 -12.31 -19.67 9.96
N GLN A 176 -12.22 -18.46 10.51
CA GLN A 176 -12.26 -18.23 11.96
C GLN A 176 -13.65 -18.46 12.54
N LYS A 177 -14.72 -18.08 11.81
CA LYS A 177 -16.09 -18.35 12.23
C LYS A 177 -16.34 -19.87 12.35
N GLY A 178 -15.87 -20.65 11.37
CA GLY A 178 -16.02 -22.12 11.39
C GLY A 178 -15.28 -22.82 12.53
N LYS A 179 -14.25 -22.19 13.13
CA LYS A 179 -13.49 -22.74 14.27
C LYS A 179 -14.11 -22.40 15.64
N ASN A 180 -14.94 -21.38 15.72
CA ASN A 180 -15.66 -21.02 16.97
C ASN A 180 -16.97 -21.82 17.16
N GLU A 181 -17.41 -22.57 16.14
CA GLU A 181 -18.64 -23.36 16.14
C GLU A 181 -18.38 -24.88 16.32
N SER A 182 -17.11 -25.30 16.47
CA SER A 182 -16.66 -26.69 16.71
C SER A 182 -16.05 -26.86 18.10
#